data_AF-A0A7K2QE39-F1
#
_entry.id   AF-A0A7K2QE39-F1
#
_cell.length_a   1.000
_cell.length_b   1.000
_cell.length_c   1.000
_cell.angle_alpha   90.00
_cell.angle_beta   90.00
_cell.angle_gamma   90.00
#
_symmetry.space_group_name_H-M   'P 1'
#
loop_
_entity.id
_entity.type
_entity.pdbx_description
1 polymer ?
#
loop_
_entity_poly.entity_id
_entity_poly.type
_entity_poly.pdbx_seq_one_letter_code
_entity_poly.pdbx_strand_id
1 'polypeptide(L)'
;ERLRRVFSFQALYAGVPPARALAAYAVIAYMDTVAGVWFPRGGMHALPAAMAASAEQAGAQFHWSSEVTRLEHAGGRVHAVHLAEGVRIPCDAVVLTPDLPVVHRLLGRAPRRPVRLRHSPSAVVLHAGTDRTWPDLAHHTISFGGAWERTFDELTRTGTLMSDPSLLITRPTTHDPALAPPGRHLHYVLAPCPNTDIGPSASAWQTLGP
;
A
#
# COMPACT_ATOMS: atom_id res chain seq x y z
N GLU A 1 -14.86 5.77 24.41
CA GLU A 1 -15.00 5.76 22.95
C GLU A 1 -13.68 5.99 22.21
N ARG A 2 -12.96 7.10 22.45
CA ARG A 2 -11.67 7.44 21.80
C ARG A 2 -10.63 6.32 21.82
N LEU A 3 -10.44 5.66 22.97
CA LEU A 3 -9.52 4.51 23.11
C LEU A 3 -9.88 3.36 22.16
N ARG A 4 -11.17 3.05 22.02
CA ARG A 4 -11.64 2.02 21.08
C ARG A 4 -11.35 2.43 19.65
N ARG A 5 -11.50 3.70 19.28
CA ARG A 5 -11.20 4.19 17.92
C ARG A 5 -9.71 4.07 17.61
N VAL A 6 -8.82 4.47 18.52
CA VAL A 6 -7.36 4.36 18.35
C VAL A 6 -6.91 2.91 18.09
N PHE A 7 -7.41 1.95 18.89
CA PHE A 7 -7.03 0.54 18.74
C PHE A 7 -7.79 -0.23 17.66
N SER A 8 -8.89 0.33 17.13
CA SER A 8 -9.66 -0.30 16.06
C SER A 8 -9.38 0.30 14.69
N PHE A 9 -8.81 1.52 14.62
CA PHE A 9 -8.37 2.15 13.36
C PHE A 9 -7.41 1.26 12.59
N GLN A 10 -6.51 0.57 13.28
CA GLN A 10 -5.52 -0.31 12.64
C GLN A 10 -6.13 -1.47 11.87
N ALA A 11 -7.40 -1.84 12.10
CA ALA A 11 -8.11 -2.79 11.23
C ALA A 11 -8.25 -2.29 9.79
N LEU A 12 -8.22 -0.97 9.55
CA LEU A 12 -8.14 -0.37 8.21
C LEU A 12 -6.85 -0.75 7.48
N TYR A 13 -5.74 -0.97 8.20
CA TYR A 13 -4.50 -1.43 7.56
C TYR A 13 -4.66 -2.82 6.93
N ALA A 14 -5.60 -3.62 7.43
CA ALA A 14 -5.99 -4.89 6.84
C ALA A 14 -7.14 -4.76 5.82
N GLY A 15 -7.65 -3.56 5.57
CA GLY A 15 -8.74 -3.31 4.63
C GLY A 15 -10.10 -3.84 5.10
N VAL A 16 -10.29 -4.07 6.41
CA VAL A 16 -11.52 -4.61 6.98
C VAL A 16 -12.17 -3.59 7.91
N PRO A 17 -13.51 -3.40 7.85
CA PRO A 17 -14.22 -2.62 8.86
C PRO A 17 -13.94 -3.17 10.27
N PRO A 18 -13.61 -2.33 11.27
CA PRO A 18 -13.19 -2.80 12.59
C PRO A 18 -14.23 -3.68 13.29
N ALA A 19 -15.52 -3.43 13.05
CA ALA A 19 -16.61 -4.26 13.56
C ALA A 19 -16.61 -5.71 13.03
N ARG A 20 -15.90 -5.96 11.92
CA ARG A 20 -15.77 -7.28 11.27
C ARG A 20 -14.32 -7.78 11.25
N ALA A 21 -13.40 -7.04 11.85
CA ALA A 21 -12.00 -7.41 11.91
C ALA A 21 -11.82 -8.53 12.94
N LEU A 22 -11.04 -9.56 12.59
CA LEU A 22 -10.68 -10.61 13.52
C LEU A 22 -9.82 -10.04 14.65
N ALA A 23 -9.97 -10.56 15.87
CA ALA A 23 -9.17 -10.16 17.02
C ALA A 23 -7.65 -10.32 16.78
N ALA A 24 -7.25 -11.18 15.85
CA ALA A 24 -5.87 -11.33 15.40
C ALA A 24 -5.23 -10.00 14.94
N TYR A 25 -6.00 -9.06 14.40
CA TYR A 25 -5.48 -7.75 13.98
C TYR A 25 -5.07 -6.84 15.14
N ALA A 26 -5.42 -7.17 16.39
CA ALA A 26 -4.88 -6.51 17.57
C ALA A 26 -3.35 -6.65 17.69
N VAL A 27 -2.72 -7.58 16.96
CA VAL A 27 -1.26 -7.66 16.86
C VAL A 27 -0.65 -6.37 16.29
N ILE A 28 -1.36 -5.65 15.43
CA ILE A 28 -0.88 -4.39 14.84
C ILE A 28 -0.75 -3.32 15.94
N ALA A 29 -1.72 -3.26 16.86
CA ALA A 29 -1.65 -2.40 18.04
C ALA A 29 -0.44 -2.69 18.89
N TYR A 30 -0.16 -3.98 19.12
CA TYR A 30 1.00 -4.40 19.87
C TYR A 30 2.31 -3.99 19.18
N MET A 31 2.41 -4.17 17.85
CA MET A 31 3.60 -3.76 17.10
C MET A 31 3.87 -2.26 17.26
N ASP A 32 2.84 -1.41 17.10
CA ASP A 32 3.01 0.04 17.17
C ASP A 32 3.27 0.56 18.59
N THR A 33 2.70 -0.08 19.62
CA THR A 33 2.77 0.44 21.00
C THR A 33 3.83 -0.22 21.87
N VAL A 34 4.21 -1.47 21.56
CA VAL A 34 5.13 -2.26 22.39
C VAL A 34 6.42 -2.59 21.65
N ALA A 35 6.34 -3.04 20.39
CA ALA A 35 7.55 -3.37 19.64
C ALA A 35 8.33 -2.10 19.28
N GLY A 36 7.62 -1.02 18.95
CA GLY A 36 8.20 0.29 18.64
C GLY A 36 7.95 0.67 17.19
N VAL A 37 8.16 1.96 16.90
CA VAL A 37 7.98 2.53 15.56
C VAL A 37 9.32 3.12 15.12
N TRP A 38 9.82 2.68 13.96
CA TRP A 38 11.08 3.14 13.39
C TRP A 38 10.86 3.77 12.03
N PHE A 39 11.68 4.78 11.75
CA PHE A 39 11.71 5.44 10.45
C PHE A 39 13.12 5.38 9.88
N PRO A 40 13.33 4.79 8.69
CA PRO A 40 14.63 4.74 8.06
C PRO A 40 15.11 6.13 7.66
N ARG A 41 16.39 6.42 7.92
CA ARG A 41 17.06 7.62 7.42
C ARG A 41 17.03 7.60 5.88
N GLY A 42 16.75 8.74 5.26
CA GLY A 42 16.49 8.83 3.82
C GLY A 42 15.06 8.46 3.41
N GLY A 43 14.19 8.16 4.37
CA GLY A 43 12.78 7.87 4.15
C GLY A 43 12.50 6.42 3.76
N MET A 44 11.21 6.08 3.63
CA MET A 44 10.77 4.68 3.45
C MET A 44 11.35 4.01 2.20
N HIS A 45 11.72 4.77 1.16
CA HIS A 45 12.38 4.22 -0.04
C HIS A 45 13.80 3.71 0.21
N ALA A 46 14.49 4.21 1.26
CA ALA A 46 15.83 3.76 1.59
C ALA A 46 15.89 2.25 1.93
N LEU A 47 14.80 1.70 2.48
CA LEU A 47 14.71 0.29 2.82
C LEU A 47 14.76 -0.63 1.59
N PRO A 48 13.83 -0.55 0.61
CA PRO A 48 13.90 -1.39 -0.59
C PRO A 48 15.16 -1.11 -1.42
N ALA A 49 15.67 0.13 -1.44
CA ALA A 49 16.94 0.44 -2.11
C ALA A 49 18.14 -0.30 -1.48
N ALA A 50 18.23 -0.30 -0.14
CA ALA A 50 19.27 -1.05 0.57
C ALA A 50 19.13 -2.57 0.38
N MET A 51 17.90 -3.09 0.35
CA MET A 51 17.65 -4.51 0.07
C MET A 51 18.07 -4.89 -1.36
N ALA A 52 17.76 -4.06 -2.35
CA ALA A 52 18.18 -4.28 -3.73
C ALA A 52 19.70 -4.26 -3.85
N ALA A 53 20.38 -3.27 -3.27
CA ALA A 53 21.84 -3.18 -3.27
C ALA A 53 22.48 -4.40 -2.59
N SER A 54 21.93 -4.87 -1.46
CA SER A 54 22.41 -6.07 -0.78
C SER A 54 22.23 -7.33 -1.63
N ALA A 55 21.13 -7.43 -2.39
CA ALA A 55 20.89 -8.55 -3.29
C ALA A 55 21.86 -8.51 -4.49
N GLU A 56 22.11 -7.33 -5.06
CA GLU A 56 23.11 -7.15 -6.14
C GLU A 56 24.52 -7.55 -5.67
N GLN A 57 24.91 -7.17 -4.46
CA GLN A 57 26.18 -7.59 -3.86
C GLN A 57 26.27 -9.11 -3.67
N ALA A 58 25.14 -9.78 -3.45
CA ALA A 58 25.04 -11.24 -3.39
C ALA A 58 24.95 -11.90 -4.79
N GLY A 59 24.98 -11.14 -5.87
CA GLY A 59 24.97 -11.62 -7.26
C GLY A 59 23.60 -11.63 -7.93
N ALA A 60 22.55 -11.07 -7.31
CA ALA A 60 21.26 -10.89 -7.97
C ALA A 60 21.36 -9.87 -9.11
N GLN A 61 20.58 -10.08 -10.17
CA GLN A 61 20.46 -9.16 -11.30
C GLN A 61 19.06 -8.57 -11.32
N PHE A 62 18.95 -7.24 -11.43
CA PHE A 62 17.68 -6.54 -11.53
C PHE A 62 17.43 -6.06 -12.97
N HIS A 63 16.28 -6.44 -13.51
CA HIS A 63 15.80 -6.00 -14.81
C HIS A 63 14.64 -5.02 -14.60
N TRP A 64 14.93 -3.73 -14.60
CA TRP A 64 13.92 -2.66 -14.46
C TRP A 64 13.18 -2.41 -15.77
N SER A 65 11.98 -1.83 -15.68
CA SER A 65 11.13 -1.53 -16.85
C SER A 65 10.94 -2.73 -17.80
N SER A 66 11.00 -3.94 -17.24
CA SER A 66 11.04 -5.20 -17.98
C SER A 66 9.78 -6.00 -17.67
N GLU A 67 8.67 -5.64 -18.31
CA GLU A 67 7.39 -6.31 -18.07
C GLU A 67 7.47 -7.77 -18.52
N VAL A 68 7.13 -8.70 -17.63
CA VAL A 68 6.99 -10.12 -17.97
C VAL A 68 5.64 -10.33 -18.65
N THR A 69 5.67 -10.82 -19.89
CA THR A 69 4.46 -11.01 -20.70
C THR A 69 4.03 -12.48 -20.78
N ARG A 70 4.96 -13.42 -20.68
CA ARG A 70 4.68 -14.86 -20.81
C ARG A 70 5.69 -15.72 -20.06
N LEU A 71 5.22 -16.87 -19.57
CA LEU A 71 6.07 -17.95 -19.09
C LEU A 71 6.14 -19.06 -20.14
N GLU A 72 7.35 -19.52 -20.42
CA GLU A 72 7.58 -20.71 -21.25
C GLU A 72 7.62 -21.93 -20.33
N HIS A 73 6.74 -22.90 -20.59
CA HIS A 73 6.67 -24.11 -19.79
C HIS A 73 6.33 -25.32 -20.65
N ALA A 74 6.93 -26.47 -20.33
CA ALA A 74 6.68 -27.75 -20.98
C ALA A 74 6.63 -28.85 -19.91
N GLY A 75 5.74 -29.83 -20.08
CA GLY A 75 5.60 -30.94 -19.12
C GLY A 75 5.28 -30.50 -17.67
N GLY A 76 4.70 -29.31 -17.48
CA GLY A 76 4.40 -28.74 -16.17
C GLY A 76 5.56 -28.02 -15.47
N ARG A 77 6.72 -27.89 -16.12
CA ARG A 77 7.90 -27.16 -15.61
C ARG A 77 8.13 -25.88 -16.42
N VAL A 78 8.52 -24.79 -15.74
CA VAL A 78 8.94 -23.54 -16.38
C VAL A 78 10.37 -23.67 -16.90
N HIS A 79 10.65 -23.07 -18.05
CA HIS A 79 11.97 -23.09 -18.69
C HIS A 79 12.49 -21.69 -19.02
N ALA A 80 11.60 -20.70 -19.14
CA ALA A 80 12.00 -19.31 -19.37
C ALA A 80 10.89 -18.32 -19.02
N VAL A 81 11.29 -17.08 -18.81
CA VAL A 81 10.44 -15.90 -18.73
C VAL A 81 10.62 -15.08 -20.02
N HIS A 82 9.51 -14.64 -20.60
CA HIS A 82 9.50 -13.76 -21.77
C HIS A 82 9.10 -12.36 -21.32
N LEU A 83 9.92 -11.38 -21.70
CA LEU A 83 9.66 -9.97 -21.42
C LEU A 83 8.87 -9.32 -22.58
N ALA A 84 8.35 -8.13 -22.34
CA ALA A 84 8.00 -7.19 -23.39
C ALA A 84 9.24 -7.00 -24.30
N GLU A 85 9.02 -6.74 -25.59
CA GLU A 85 10.09 -6.61 -26.60
C GLU A 85 10.75 -7.93 -27.05
N GLY A 86 10.24 -9.09 -26.62
CA GLY A 86 10.62 -10.40 -27.16
C GLY A 86 11.88 -11.01 -26.56
N VAL A 87 12.41 -10.44 -25.47
CA VAL A 87 13.55 -10.99 -24.74
C VAL A 87 13.15 -12.25 -23.99
N ARG A 88 13.95 -13.31 -24.13
CA ARG A 88 13.78 -14.59 -23.44
C ARG A 88 14.88 -14.80 -22.41
N ILE A 89 14.49 -14.99 -21.15
CA ILE A 89 15.40 -15.27 -20.02
C ILE A 89 15.19 -16.72 -19.57
N PRO A 90 16.15 -17.63 -19.81
CA PRO A 90 16.07 -19.01 -19.33
C PRO A 90 16.06 -19.07 -17.79
N CYS A 91 15.26 -19.97 -17.21
CA CYS A 91 15.24 -20.21 -15.77
C CYS A 91 14.78 -21.63 -15.42
N ASP A 92 15.24 -22.12 -14.27
CA ASP A 92 14.82 -23.41 -13.72
C ASP A 92 13.57 -23.32 -12.83
N ALA A 93 13.35 -22.14 -12.27
CA ALA A 93 12.25 -21.84 -11.36
C ALA A 93 11.81 -20.39 -11.54
N VAL A 94 10.55 -20.12 -11.19
CA VAL A 94 9.98 -18.78 -11.17
C VAL A 94 9.19 -18.60 -9.87
N VAL A 95 9.42 -17.49 -9.19
CA VAL A 95 8.62 -17.04 -8.04
C VAL A 95 7.82 -15.83 -8.50
N LEU A 96 6.49 -15.96 -8.48
CA LEU A 96 5.58 -14.90 -8.89
C LEU A 96 5.05 -14.19 -7.65
N THR A 97 5.29 -12.89 -7.56
CA THR A 97 4.73 -12.00 -6.53
C THR A 97 3.63 -11.02 -6.99
N PRO A 98 3.13 -10.97 -8.25
CA PRO A 98 2.03 -10.07 -8.61
C PRO A 98 0.67 -10.64 -8.15
N ASP A 99 -0.38 -9.86 -8.34
CA ASP A 99 -1.74 -10.27 -7.98
C ASP A 99 -2.20 -11.55 -8.71
N LEU A 100 -3.10 -12.32 -8.07
CA LEU A 100 -3.60 -13.58 -8.61
C LEU A 100 -4.11 -13.53 -10.07
N PRO A 101 -4.83 -12.48 -10.52
CA PRO A 101 -5.23 -12.39 -11.93
C PRO A 101 -4.03 -12.33 -12.89
N VAL A 102 -2.95 -11.64 -12.51
CA VAL A 102 -1.70 -11.59 -13.29
C VAL A 102 -1.02 -12.95 -13.29
N VAL A 103 -0.94 -13.61 -12.13
CA VAL A 103 -0.39 -14.97 -12.00
C VAL A 103 -1.14 -15.95 -12.91
N HIS A 104 -2.47 -15.98 -12.88
CA HIS A 104 -3.27 -16.87 -13.72
C HIS A 104 -3.07 -16.60 -15.21
N ARG A 105 -2.96 -15.32 -15.61
CA ARG A 105 -2.67 -14.91 -16.99
C ARG A 105 -1.30 -15.43 -17.44
N LEU A 106 -0.26 -15.22 -16.63
CA LEU A 106 1.12 -15.65 -16.94
C LEU A 106 1.25 -17.17 -17.02
N LEU A 107 0.51 -17.91 -16.19
CA LEU A 107 0.47 -19.37 -16.21
C LEU A 107 -0.43 -19.95 -17.31
N GLY A 108 -1.19 -19.10 -18.02
CA GLY A 108 -2.17 -19.54 -19.03
C GLY A 108 -3.31 -20.39 -18.46
N ARG A 109 -3.51 -20.40 -17.14
CA ARG A 109 -4.53 -21.20 -16.46
C ARG A 109 -5.01 -20.53 -15.19
N ALA A 110 -6.30 -20.67 -14.93
CA ALA A 110 -6.92 -20.34 -13.64
C ALA A 110 -7.39 -21.65 -12.96
N PRO A 111 -7.52 -21.65 -11.61
CA PRO A 111 -8.17 -22.74 -10.90
C PRO A 111 -9.60 -22.97 -11.42
N ARG A 112 -10.07 -24.24 -11.43
CA ARG A 112 -11.45 -24.57 -11.85
C ARG A 112 -12.53 -23.88 -11.01
N ARG A 113 -12.22 -23.56 -9.76
CA ARG A 113 -13.07 -22.83 -8.82
C ARG A 113 -12.24 -21.68 -8.24
N PRO A 114 -12.11 -20.55 -8.96
CA PRO A 114 -11.36 -19.42 -8.43
C PRO A 114 -12.10 -18.84 -7.22
N VAL A 115 -11.36 -18.51 -6.18
CA VAL A 115 -11.93 -17.75 -5.06
C VAL A 115 -12.27 -16.36 -5.58
N ARG A 116 -13.51 -15.92 -5.37
CA ARG A 116 -13.90 -14.56 -5.75
C ARG A 116 -13.08 -13.57 -4.93
N LEU A 117 -12.30 -12.74 -5.62
CA LEU A 117 -11.54 -11.68 -4.99
C LEU A 117 -12.50 -10.60 -4.49
N ARG A 118 -12.28 -10.18 -3.25
CA ARG A 118 -12.92 -8.99 -2.67
C ARG A 118 -11.81 -8.00 -2.38
N HIS A 119 -11.73 -6.95 -3.19
CA HIS A 119 -10.72 -5.92 -3.00
C HIS A 119 -10.97 -5.16 -1.70
N SER A 120 -9.88 -4.87 -0.99
CA SER A 120 -9.90 -3.95 0.16
C SER A 120 -10.25 -2.53 -0.30
N PRO A 121 -10.55 -1.60 0.62
CA PRO A 121 -10.47 -0.17 0.34
C PRO A 121 -9.10 0.19 -0.25
N SER A 122 -9.08 1.28 -1.01
CA SER A 122 -7.87 1.91 -1.52
C SER A 122 -7.52 3.13 -0.66
N ALA A 123 -6.56 3.93 -1.12
CA ALA A 123 -6.24 5.21 -0.50
C ALA A 123 -5.88 6.27 -1.56
N VAL A 124 -6.18 7.52 -1.24
CA VAL A 124 -5.62 8.70 -1.90
C VAL A 124 -4.54 9.27 -0.99
N VAL A 125 -3.38 9.60 -1.55
CA VAL A 125 -2.26 10.16 -0.79
C VAL A 125 -1.82 11.49 -1.40
N LEU A 126 -2.07 12.58 -0.68
CA LEU A 126 -1.52 13.89 -1.02
C LEU A 126 -0.07 13.97 -0.52
N HIS A 127 0.84 14.35 -1.42
CA HIS A 127 2.24 14.61 -1.09
C HIS A 127 2.45 16.13 -1.17
N ALA A 128 2.80 16.76 -0.04
CA ALA A 128 2.90 18.20 0.06
C ALA A 128 4.22 18.65 0.67
N GLY A 129 4.90 19.58 0.00
CA GLY A 129 5.98 20.38 0.56
C GLY A 129 5.44 21.72 1.07
N THR A 130 5.74 22.07 2.31
CA THR A 130 5.20 23.29 2.96
C THR A 130 6.31 24.08 3.64
N ASP A 131 6.15 25.41 3.84
CA ASP A 131 6.94 26.20 4.82
C ASP A 131 6.33 26.17 6.22
N ARG A 132 5.13 25.63 6.35
CA ARG A 132 4.41 25.60 7.61
C ARG A 132 4.29 24.18 8.14
N THR A 133 4.45 24.05 9.45
CA THR A 133 4.00 22.90 10.21
C THR A 133 3.24 23.37 11.46
N TRP A 134 2.70 22.42 12.20
CA TRP A 134 1.93 22.67 13.41
C TRP A 134 2.60 21.99 14.62
N PRO A 135 2.62 22.64 15.80
CA PRO A 135 3.27 22.11 16.99
C PRO A 135 2.78 20.71 17.39
N ASP A 136 1.48 20.45 17.22
CA ASP A 136 0.85 19.20 17.68
C ASP A 136 0.99 18.03 16.69
N LEU A 137 1.55 18.25 15.50
CA LEU A 137 1.79 17.16 14.56
C LEU A 137 2.99 16.34 15.05
N ALA A 138 2.76 15.05 15.29
CA ALA A 138 3.80 14.06 15.47
C ALA A 138 4.30 13.52 14.12
N HIS A 139 5.22 12.57 14.14
CA HIS A 139 5.66 11.88 12.91
C HIS A 139 4.49 11.25 12.17
N HIS A 140 3.60 10.55 12.90
CA HIS A 140 2.29 10.12 12.42
C HIS A 140 1.21 10.73 13.32
N THR A 141 0.22 11.35 12.71
CA THR A 141 -0.95 11.90 13.39
C THR A 141 -2.20 11.35 12.71
N ILE A 142 -3.10 10.75 13.49
CA ILE A 142 -4.41 10.32 12.99
C ILE A 142 -5.42 11.41 13.34
N SER A 143 -5.97 12.05 12.32
CA SER A 143 -7.10 12.97 12.45
C SER A 143 -8.39 12.18 12.28
N PHE A 144 -9.19 12.05 13.34
CA PHE A 144 -10.44 11.29 13.30
C PHE A 144 -11.63 12.18 12.95
N GLY A 145 -12.40 11.76 11.94
CA GLY A 145 -13.75 12.24 11.73
C GLY A 145 -14.69 11.82 12.87
N GLY A 146 -15.78 12.55 13.04
CA GLY A 146 -16.87 12.22 13.97
C GLY A 146 -17.65 10.97 13.55
N ALA A 147 -17.93 10.81 12.25
CA ALA A 147 -18.83 9.81 11.67
C ALA A 147 -18.20 8.42 11.42
N TRP A 148 -17.48 7.91 12.42
CA TRP A 148 -16.66 6.69 12.33
C TRP A 148 -17.32 5.49 11.64
N GLU A 149 -18.51 5.07 12.06
CA GLU A 149 -19.19 3.90 11.49
C GLU A 149 -19.66 4.12 10.05
N ARG A 150 -20.15 5.34 9.74
CA ARG A 150 -20.63 5.71 8.42
C ARG A 150 -19.50 5.65 7.39
N THR A 151 -18.32 6.16 7.75
CA THR A 151 -17.15 6.16 6.88
C THR A 151 -16.82 4.76 6.37
N PHE A 152 -16.92 3.71 7.20
CA PHE A 152 -16.65 2.34 6.74
C PHE A 152 -17.67 1.84 5.74
N ASP A 153 -18.95 2.14 5.97
CA ASP A 153 -20.02 1.79 5.06
C ASP A 153 -19.87 2.52 3.72
N GLU A 154 -19.50 3.81 3.77
CA GLU A 154 -19.19 4.64 2.60
C GLU A 154 -18.08 3.98 1.74
N LEU A 155 -16.97 3.63 2.39
CA LEU A 155 -15.78 3.10 1.72
C LEU A 155 -15.93 1.67 1.22
N THR A 156 -16.61 0.80 1.97
CA THR A 156 -16.57 -0.66 1.74
C THR A 156 -17.85 -1.25 1.17
N ARG A 157 -18.97 -0.52 1.25
CA ARG A 157 -20.29 -1.01 0.84
C ARG A 157 -20.92 -0.14 -0.25
N THR A 158 -20.97 1.18 -0.08
CA THR A 158 -21.61 2.07 -1.05
C THR A 158 -20.68 2.59 -2.13
N GLY A 159 -19.36 2.54 -1.91
CA GLY A 159 -18.39 3.02 -2.89
C GLY A 159 -18.29 4.56 -2.93
N THR A 160 -18.72 5.24 -1.88
CA THR A 160 -18.74 6.70 -1.81
C THR A 160 -17.54 7.24 -1.05
N LEU A 161 -17.15 8.48 -1.34
CA LEU A 161 -16.11 9.18 -0.60
C LEU A 161 -16.56 9.43 0.85
N MET A 162 -15.59 9.56 1.75
CA MET A 162 -15.84 9.85 3.16
C MET A 162 -16.53 11.21 3.28
N SER A 163 -17.74 11.25 3.83
CA SER A 163 -18.43 12.53 4.10
C SER A 163 -17.80 13.30 5.27
N ASP A 164 -17.15 12.58 6.18
CA ASP A 164 -16.41 13.10 7.33
C ASP A 164 -15.09 12.31 7.47
N PRO A 165 -13.99 12.81 6.89
CA PRO A 165 -12.79 12.02 6.65
C PRO A 165 -11.98 11.76 7.91
N SER A 166 -11.50 10.52 8.05
CA SER A 166 -10.39 10.20 8.96
C SER A 166 -9.09 10.09 8.16
N LEU A 167 -8.07 10.84 8.55
CA LEU A 167 -6.83 11.02 7.79
C LEU A 167 -5.62 10.56 8.59
N LEU A 168 -4.67 9.92 7.92
CA LEU A 168 -3.32 9.70 8.44
C LEU A 168 -2.40 10.78 7.87
N ILE A 169 -1.89 11.64 8.73
CA ILE A 169 -0.96 12.73 8.39
C ILE A 169 0.42 12.30 8.86
N THR A 170 1.38 12.23 7.94
CA THR A 170 2.76 11.85 8.24
C THR A 170 3.70 13.00 7.93
N ARG A 171 4.53 13.40 8.91
CA ARG A 171 5.56 14.43 8.78
C ARG A 171 6.94 13.83 9.06
N PRO A 172 7.61 13.22 8.07
CA PRO A 172 8.88 12.54 8.31
C PRO A 172 10.02 13.50 8.65
N THR A 173 9.93 14.75 8.21
CA THR A 173 10.91 15.83 8.49
C THR A 173 11.07 16.17 9.97
N THR A 174 10.20 15.66 10.83
CA THR A 174 10.39 15.74 12.29
C THR A 174 11.56 14.91 12.79
N HIS A 175 11.93 13.83 12.08
CA HIS A 175 13.02 12.92 12.44
C HIS A 175 14.15 12.94 11.41
N ASP A 176 13.85 13.24 10.15
CA ASP A 176 14.84 13.40 9.11
C ASP A 176 14.65 14.72 8.35
N PRO A 177 15.21 15.84 8.85
CA PRO A 177 15.10 17.15 8.22
C PRO A 177 15.67 17.20 6.79
N ALA A 178 16.56 16.28 6.41
CA ALA A 178 17.16 16.25 5.08
C ALA A 178 16.17 15.87 3.97
N LEU A 179 14.98 15.37 4.32
CA LEU A 179 13.92 15.03 3.37
C LEU A 179 13.22 16.26 2.76
N ALA A 180 13.55 17.47 3.20
CA ALA A 180 13.04 18.70 2.61
C ALA A 180 14.13 19.78 2.60
N PRO A 181 14.00 20.83 1.74
CA PRO A 181 14.88 22.00 1.82
C PRO A 181 14.85 22.67 3.20
N PRO A 182 15.89 23.43 3.58
CA PRO A 182 15.92 24.14 4.86
C PRO A 182 14.69 25.02 5.08
N GLY A 183 14.08 24.91 6.27
CA GLY A 183 12.85 25.65 6.62
C GLY A 183 11.58 25.14 5.93
N ARG A 184 11.63 23.99 5.24
CA ARG A 184 10.48 23.35 4.61
C ARG A 184 10.18 22.00 5.27
N HIS A 185 8.96 21.53 5.07
CA HIS A 185 8.44 20.29 5.65
C HIS A 185 7.78 19.45 4.56
N LEU A 186 8.04 18.14 4.61
CA LEU A 186 7.31 17.16 3.82
C LEU A 186 6.15 16.62 4.65
N HIS A 187 4.97 16.56 4.03
CA HIS A 187 3.77 15.94 4.59
C HIS A 187 3.18 14.94 3.60
N TYR A 188 2.80 13.76 4.10
CA TYR A 188 1.94 12.82 3.39
C TYR A 188 0.59 12.77 4.09
N VAL A 189 -0.48 13.05 3.37
CA VAL A 189 -1.85 12.97 3.90
C VAL A 189 -2.56 11.84 3.18
N LEU A 190 -2.79 10.74 3.90
CA LEU A 190 -3.48 9.57 3.41
C LEU A 190 -4.96 9.63 3.84
N ALA A 191 -5.84 9.57 2.85
CA ALA A 191 -7.27 9.43 3.00
C ALA A 191 -7.69 8.05 2.47
N PRO A 192 -8.23 7.15 3.31
CA PRO A 192 -8.83 5.91 2.84
C PRO A 192 -9.96 6.22 1.85
N CYS A 193 -10.03 5.45 0.75
CA CYS A 193 -11.05 5.64 -0.26
C CYS A 193 -11.62 4.29 -0.74
N PRO A 194 -12.78 4.26 -1.40
CA PRO A 194 -13.27 3.04 -2.01
C PRO A 194 -12.30 2.56 -3.10
N ASN A 195 -12.25 1.25 -3.33
CA ASN A 195 -11.57 0.73 -4.50
C ASN A 195 -12.35 1.04 -5.78
N THR A 196 -11.69 0.83 -6.92
CA THR A 196 -12.20 1.15 -8.25
C THR A 196 -13.30 0.20 -8.75
N ASP A 197 -13.62 -0.88 -8.03
CA ASP A 197 -14.71 -1.79 -8.40
C ASP A 197 -16.08 -1.25 -7.95
N ILE A 198 -16.11 -0.56 -6.81
CA ILE A 198 -17.35 -0.03 -6.22
C ILE A 198 -17.42 1.49 -6.23
N GLY A 199 -16.28 2.18 -6.22
CA GLY A 199 -16.22 3.63 -6.18
C GLY A 199 -15.83 4.28 -7.50
N PRO A 200 -15.33 5.53 -7.44
CA PRO A 200 -14.91 6.25 -8.63
C PRO A 200 -13.85 5.46 -9.42
N SER A 201 -13.94 5.52 -10.75
CA SER A 201 -12.92 4.95 -11.63
C SER A 201 -11.58 5.65 -11.44
N ALA A 202 -10.50 5.00 -11.87
CA ALA A 202 -9.16 5.60 -11.86
C ALA A 202 -9.11 6.96 -12.59
N SER A 203 -9.87 7.11 -13.68
CA SER A 203 -9.98 8.39 -14.41
C SER A 203 -10.77 9.45 -13.63
N ALA A 204 -11.84 9.08 -12.94
CA ALA A 204 -12.61 10.01 -12.11
C ALA A 204 -11.78 10.53 -10.92
N TRP A 205 -10.85 9.74 -10.40
CA TRP A 205 -9.93 10.20 -9.35
C TRP A 205 -9.01 11.34 -9.80
N GLN A 206 -8.71 11.46 -11.09
CA GLN A 206 -7.89 12.56 -11.62
C GLN A 206 -8.62 13.91 -11.52
N THR A 207 -9.96 13.91 -11.49
CA THR A 207 -10.77 15.13 -11.43
C THR A 207 -11.30 15.44 -10.03
N LEU A 208 -11.26 14.47 -9.11
CA LEU A 208 -11.71 14.59 -7.72
C LEU A 208 -10.59 14.99 -6.75
N GLY A 209 -9.32 14.88 -7.18
CA GLY A 209 -8.17 15.34 -6.40
C GLY A 209 -8.10 16.87 -6.30
N PRO A 210 -7.38 17.41 -5.31
CA PRO A 210 -7.06 18.84 -5.25
C PRO A 210 -6.21 19.30 -6.45
#